data_AF-A0A7K7GD51-F1
#
_entry.id   AF-A0A7K7GD51-F1
#
_cell.length_a   1.000
_cell.length_b   1.000
_cell.length_c   1.000
_cell.angle_alpha   90.00
_cell.angle_beta   90.00
_cell.angle_gamma   90.00
#
_symmetry.space_group_name_H-M   'P 1'
#
loop_
_entity.id
_entity.type
_entity.pdbx_description
1 polymer ?
#
loop_
_entity_poly.entity_id
_entity_poly.type
_entity_poly.pdbx_seq_one_letter_code
_entity_poly.pdbx_strand_id
1 'polypeptide(L)'
;TTPASLERFTVNFTITNLPYSSDLENPASAKFRATQRVMNTLLDRLLKGSSIGPVFQGCETIDFRYEPGSHRDETRVDAVCTYSKEPWAAPL
;
A
#
# COMPACT_ATOMS: atom_id res chain seq x y z
N THR A 1 -5.24 -0.15 -31.21
CA THR A 1 -5.45 -0.09 -29.76
C THR A 1 -4.19 0.45 -29.11
N THR A 2 -4.24 1.64 -28.52
CA THR A 2 -3.11 2.22 -27.79
C THR A 2 -2.86 1.36 -26.54
N PRO A 3 -1.62 0.95 -26.24
CA PRO A 3 -1.34 0.10 -25.09
C PRO A 3 -1.68 0.84 -23.79
N ALA A 4 -2.30 0.13 -22.84
CA ALA A 4 -2.56 0.65 -21.49
C ALA A 4 -1.23 1.02 -20.81
N SER A 5 -1.18 2.18 -20.14
CA SER A 5 -0.04 2.58 -19.33
C SER A 5 -0.21 2.13 -17.89
N LEU A 6 0.90 1.79 -17.21
CA LEU A 6 0.89 1.52 -15.78
C LEU A 6 1.21 2.79 -15.02
N GLU A 7 0.32 3.20 -14.12
CA GLU A 7 0.52 4.33 -13.23
C GLU A 7 0.53 3.88 -11.77
N ARG A 8 1.16 4.70 -10.90
CA ARG A 8 1.30 4.43 -9.48
C ARG A 8 0.67 5.53 -8.65
N PHE A 9 0.08 5.14 -7.53
CA PHE A 9 -0.40 6.06 -6.49
C PHE A 9 0.05 5.56 -5.12
N THR A 10 0.18 6.49 -4.18
CA THR A 10 0.59 6.17 -2.81
C THR A 10 -0.63 6.12 -1.91
N VAL A 11 -0.65 5.14 -1.01
CA VAL A 11 -1.62 5.02 0.07
C VAL A 11 -0.87 5.10 1.39
N ASN A 12 -1.26 6.04 2.23
CA ASN A 12 -0.69 6.23 3.55
C ASN A 12 -1.83 6.11 4.57
N PHE A 13 -1.64 5.30 5.61
CA PHE A 13 -2.63 5.12 6.66
C PHE A 13 -1.95 4.74 7.97
N THR A 14 -2.66 4.94 9.08
CA THR A 14 -2.20 4.54 10.42
C THR A 14 -2.97 3.34 10.90
N ILE A 15 -2.26 2.33 11.37
CA ILE A 15 -2.82 1.15 12.03
C ILE A 15 -2.72 1.38 13.52
N THR A 16 -3.86 1.50 14.19
CA THR A 16 -3.94 1.85 15.61
C THR A 16 -3.75 0.66 16.55
N ASN A 17 -3.71 -0.57 16.02
CA ASN A 17 -3.56 -1.82 16.77
C ASN A 17 -2.28 -2.58 16.39
N LEU A 18 -1.27 -1.87 15.89
CA LEU A 18 0.04 -2.41 15.55
C LEU A 18 1.11 -1.59 16.27
N PRO A 19 1.61 -2.05 17.43
CA PRO A 19 2.63 -1.33 18.17
C PRO A 19 3.93 -1.20 17.38
N TYR A 20 4.41 0.03 17.26
CA TYR A 20 5.67 0.32 16.60
C TYR A 20 6.84 -0.26 17.41
N SER A 21 7.85 -0.76 16.71
CA SER A 21 9.06 -1.33 17.31
C SER A 21 10.23 -1.18 16.35
N SER A 22 11.47 -1.17 16.85
CA SER A 22 12.68 -1.11 16.03
C SER A 22 12.77 -2.21 14.96
N ASP A 23 12.13 -3.37 15.18
CA ASP A 23 12.06 -4.41 14.16
C ASP A 23 11.23 -3.98 12.94
N LEU A 24 10.21 -3.14 13.11
CA LEU A 24 9.43 -2.56 12.02
C LEU A 24 10.18 -1.43 11.30
N GLU A 25 11.26 -0.90 11.89
CA GLU A 25 12.16 0.05 11.22
C GLU A 25 13.19 -0.65 10.32
N ASN A 26 13.42 -1.95 10.53
CA ASN A 26 14.44 -2.72 9.84
C ASN A 26 13.83 -3.63 8.76
N PRO A 27 13.99 -3.32 7.45
CA PRO A 27 13.45 -4.13 6.36
C PRO A 27 13.97 -5.58 6.32
N ALA A 28 15.14 -5.85 6.93
CA ALA A 28 15.71 -7.19 7.01
C ALA A 28 15.12 -8.02 8.16
N SER A 29 14.38 -7.42 9.09
CA SER A 29 13.83 -8.13 10.24
C SER A 29 12.72 -9.10 9.83
N ALA A 30 12.57 -10.18 10.58
CA ALA A 30 11.48 -11.13 10.37
C ALA A 30 10.10 -10.47 10.58
N LYS A 31 9.99 -9.57 11.55
CA LYS A 31 8.74 -8.86 11.87
C LYS A 31 8.32 -7.92 10.75
N PHE A 32 9.26 -7.15 10.19
CA PHE A 32 8.99 -6.29 9.03
C PHE A 32 8.47 -7.13 7.87
N ARG A 33 9.21 -8.16 7.44
CA ARG A 33 8.85 -8.98 6.28
C ARG A 33 7.51 -9.69 6.46
N ALA A 34 7.22 -10.18 7.67
CA ALA A 34 5.93 -10.79 7.98
C ALA A 34 4.79 -9.76 7.90
N THR A 35 4.96 -8.59 8.53
CA THR A 35 3.97 -7.52 8.53
C THR A 35 3.72 -6.99 7.11
N GLN A 36 4.77 -6.76 6.33
CA GLN A 36 4.71 -6.33 4.93
C GLN A 36 3.87 -7.29 4.08
N ARG A 37 4.09 -8.61 4.20
CA ARG A 37 3.31 -9.62 3.47
C ARG A 37 1.83 -9.59 3.83
N VAL A 38 1.52 -9.43 5.11
CA VAL A 38 0.13 -9.31 5.59
C VAL A 38 -0.49 -8.03 5.01
N MET A 39 0.19 -6.89 5.09
CA MET A 39 -0.33 -5.62 4.57
C MET A 39 -0.57 -5.66 3.07
N ASN A 40 0.38 -6.18 2.28
CA ASN A 40 0.20 -6.33 0.84
C ASN A 40 -1.03 -7.17 0.52
N THR A 41 -1.23 -8.28 1.23
CA THR A 41 -2.40 -9.16 1.03
C THR A 41 -3.72 -8.45 1.36
N LEU A 42 -3.75 -7.68 2.44
CA LEU A 42 -4.94 -6.95 2.86
C LEU A 42 -5.28 -5.82 1.90
N LEU A 43 -4.29 -5.00 1.52
CA LEU A 43 -4.45 -3.91 0.57
C LEU A 43 -4.89 -4.43 -0.81
N ASP A 44 -4.29 -5.52 -1.27
CA ASP A 44 -4.68 -6.15 -2.53
C ASP A 44 -6.14 -6.58 -2.52
N ARG A 45 -6.59 -7.27 -1.46
CA ARG A 45 -7.98 -7.71 -1.33
C ARG A 45 -8.93 -6.52 -1.28
N LEU A 46 -8.60 -5.51 -0.48
CA LEU A 46 -9.42 -4.33 -0.29
C LEU A 46 -9.59 -3.55 -1.60
N LEU A 47 -8.50 -3.30 -2.31
CA LEU A 47 -8.55 -2.50 -3.54
C LEU A 47 -9.14 -3.27 -4.72
N LYS A 48 -8.92 -4.59 -4.80
CA LYS A 48 -9.62 -5.46 -5.77
C LYS A 48 -11.14 -5.46 -5.58
N GLY A 49 -11.61 -5.30 -4.33
CA GLY A 49 -13.03 -5.16 -4.01
C GLY A 49 -13.59 -3.74 -4.16
N SER A 50 -12.77 -2.76 -4.51
CA SER A 50 -13.19 -1.36 -4.63
C SER A 50 -13.46 -0.96 -6.08
N SER A 51 -13.84 0.29 -6.31
CA SER A 51 -14.13 0.82 -7.65
C SER A 51 -12.94 0.77 -8.62
N ILE A 52 -11.69 0.76 -8.13
CA ILE A 52 -10.49 0.62 -8.97
C ILE A 52 -10.16 -0.84 -9.32
N GLY A 53 -10.82 -1.81 -8.68
CA GLY A 53 -10.55 -3.23 -8.82
C GLY A 53 -10.37 -3.74 -10.26
N PRO A 54 -11.20 -3.34 -11.23
CA PRO A 54 -11.06 -3.78 -12.63
C PRO A 54 -9.72 -3.43 -13.29
N VAL A 55 -9.07 -2.35 -12.87
CA VAL A 55 -7.81 -1.86 -13.44
C VAL A 55 -6.63 -1.94 -12.47
N PHE A 56 -6.87 -2.40 -11.24
CA PHE A 56 -5.86 -2.49 -10.20
C PHE A 56 -4.90 -3.67 -10.42
N GLN A 57 -3.60 -3.43 -10.24
CA GLN A 57 -2.56 -4.44 -10.46
C GLN A 57 -2.00 -5.01 -9.15
N GLY A 58 -1.90 -4.20 -8.09
CA GLY A 58 -1.36 -4.63 -6.79
C GLY A 58 -0.76 -3.49 -5.99
N CYS A 59 -0.52 -3.73 -4.70
CA CYS A 59 0.21 -2.83 -3.82
C CYS A 59 1.46 -3.46 -3.22
N GLU A 60 2.44 -2.60 -2.96
CA GLU A 60 3.64 -2.91 -2.22
C GLU A 60 3.77 -1.95 -1.04
N THR A 61 3.73 -2.49 0.17
CA THR A 61 4.06 -1.77 1.39
C THR A 61 5.56 -1.51 1.40
N ILE A 62 5.94 -0.24 1.45
CA ILE A 62 7.33 0.22 1.36
C ILE A 62 7.94 0.49 2.73
N ASP A 63 7.14 0.91 3.70
CA ASP A 63 7.66 1.32 5.00
C ASP A 63 6.64 1.21 6.14
N PHE A 64 7.16 1.04 7.35
CA PHE A 64 6.44 1.12 8.61
C PHE A 64 7.10 2.18 9.48
N ARG A 65 6.37 3.25 9.80
CA ARG A 65 6.91 4.40 10.51
C ARG A 65 6.19 4.62 11.83
N TYR A 66 6.93 5.19 12.77
CA TYR A 66 6.33 5.76 13.98
C TYR A 66 5.47 6.97 13.59
N GLU A 67 4.24 7.05 14.12
CA GLU A 67 3.38 8.22 13.92
C GLU A 67 3.58 9.21 15.07
N PRO A 68 4.09 10.43 14.82
CA PRO A 68 4.32 11.41 15.89
C PRO A 68 3.01 11.80 16.60
N GLY A 69 3.01 11.72 17.93
CA GLY A 69 1.83 12.06 18.75
C GLY A 69 0.80 10.94 18.88
N SER A 70 1.07 9.77 18.31
CA SER A 70 0.25 8.56 18.51
C SER A 70 0.55 7.86 19.85
N HIS A 71 -0.38 7.01 20.28
CA HIS A 71 -0.08 6.02 21.32
C HIS A 71 0.99 5.04 20.80
N ARG A 72 1.80 4.45 21.69
CA ARG A 72 2.85 3.47 21.32
C ARG A 72 2.34 2.24 20.55
N ASP A 73 1.02 2.08 20.46
CA ASP A 73 0.33 0.98 19.82
C ASP A 73 -0.02 1.25 18.34
N GLU A 74 0.40 2.39 17.80
CA GLU A 74 0.13 2.76 16.41
C GLU A 74 1.37 2.68 15.51
N THR A 75 1.15 2.32 14.25
CA THR A 75 2.18 2.30 13.21
C THR A 75 1.61 2.90 11.93
N ARG A 76 2.31 3.88 11.35
CA ARG A 76 2.02 4.37 10.01
C ARG A 76 2.55 3.41 8.96
N VAL A 77 1.74 3.16 7.94
CA VAL A 77 2.07 2.34 6.79
C VAL A 77 2.09 3.21 5.55
N ASP A 78 3.14 3.06 4.76
CA ASP A 78 3.22 3.64 3.43
C ASP A 78 3.26 2.52 2.40
N ALA A 79 2.37 2.59 1.42
CA ALA A 79 2.28 1.62 0.34
C ALA A 79 2.17 2.31 -1.01
N VAL A 80 2.75 1.70 -2.03
CA VAL A 80 2.64 2.13 -3.42
C VAL A 80 1.81 1.11 -4.18
N CYS A 81 0.77 1.59 -4.83
CA CYS A 81 -0.20 0.79 -5.54
C CYS A 81 -0.13 1.10 -7.04
N THR A 82 -0.29 0.07 -7.87
CA THR A 82 -0.21 0.17 -9.32
C THR A 82 -1.57 -0.11 -9.95
N TYR A 83 -1.91 0.64 -11.00
CA TYR A 83 -3.12 0.42 -11.79
C TYR A 83 -2.85 0.64 -13.28
N SER A 84 -3.66 0.00 -14.12
CA SER A 84 -3.70 0.23 -15.56
C SER A 84 -4.55 1.45 -15.86
N LYS A 85 -3.97 2.46 -16.49
CA LYS A 85 -4.71 3.59 -17.00
C LYS A 85 -5.09 3.33 -18.45
N GLU A 86 -6.39 3.39 -18.73
CA GLU A 86 -6.82 3.40 -20.11
C GLU A 86 -6.34 4.68 -20.80
N PRO A 87 -5.87 4.60 -22.05
CA PRO A 87 -5.58 5.78 -22.84
C PRO A 87 -6.87 6.60 -22.92
N TRP A 88 -6.86 7.80 -22.34
CA TRP A 88 -7.95 8.76 -22.55
C TRP A 88 -8.05 9.02 -24.05
N ALA A 89 -9.10 8.51 -24.69
CA ALA A 89 -9.43 8.93 -26.03
C ALA A 89 -9.85 10.40 -25.94
N ALA A 90 -9.09 11.31 -26.56
CA ALA A 90 -9.53 12.69 -26.72
C ALA A 90 -10.93 12.67 -27.36
N PRO A 91 -11.91 13.42 -26.83
CA PRO A 91 -13.20 13.56 -27.51
C PRO A 91 -12.96 14.07 -28.94
N LEU A 92 -13.55 13.40 -29.92
CA LEU A 92 -13.60 13.86 -31.32
C LEU A 92 -14.34 15.19 -31.43
#